data_AF-A0A3D0JXN3-F1
#
_entry.id   AF-A0A3D0JXN3-F1
#
_cell.length_a   1.000
_cell.length_b   1.000
_cell.length_c   1.000
_cell.angle_alpha   90.00
_cell.angle_beta   90.00
_cell.angle_gamma   90.00
#
_symmetry.space_group_name_H-M   'P 1'
#
loop_
_entity.id
_entity.type
_entity.pdbx_description
1 polymer ?
#
loop_
_entity_poly.entity_id
_entity_poly.type
_entity_poly.pdbx_seq_one_letter_code
_entity_poly.pdbx_strand_id
1 'polypeptide(L)'
;VYDREMGSMRVLLTSPLPRAFLLVAKLLATALISLLQVYAFIAIAWVYGVQPPAWGVLAALPALLLVALLLSALGLLLSNGIRQLENFAGVMNFVIFPMFFLSSALYPLWKMRESSEWLYWLCAFNPFTHAVELVRNALYLCLHTEALLICAGLTLLLTMLAVATFNPQHAALRKVG
;
A
#
# COMPACT_ATOMS: atom_id res chain seq x y z
N VAL A 1 13.86 1.47 -5.59
CA VAL A 1 14.80 1.65 -6.72
C VAL A 1 15.72 2.87 -6.51
N TYR A 2 15.19 4.03 -6.10
CA TYR A 2 16.00 5.23 -5.79
C TYR A 2 17.18 4.99 -4.81
N ASP A 3 16.96 4.28 -3.71
CA ASP A 3 18.04 3.92 -2.76
C ASP A 3 19.08 2.92 -3.31
N ARG A 4 18.72 2.12 -4.32
CA ARG A 4 19.66 1.23 -5.04
C ARG A 4 20.51 2.04 -6.02
N GLU A 5 19.94 3.03 -6.69
CA GLU A 5 20.62 3.89 -7.67
C GLU A 5 21.54 4.92 -7.01
N MET A 6 21.11 5.53 -5.89
CA MET A 6 21.88 6.55 -5.16
C MET A 6 22.95 5.98 -4.21
N GLY A 7 23.10 4.65 -4.11
CA GLY A 7 24.08 4.02 -3.22
C GLY A 7 23.77 4.11 -1.72
N SER A 8 22.66 4.75 -1.32
CA SER A 8 22.12 4.84 0.06
C SER A 8 22.02 3.46 0.74
N MET A 9 21.71 2.40 -0.02
CA MET A 9 21.69 1.04 0.49
C MET A 9 23.05 0.56 1.03
N ARG A 10 24.18 1.08 0.53
CA ARG A 10 25.53 0.72 1.02
C ARG A 10 25.80 1.29 2.41
N VAL A 11 25.28 2.49 2.71
CA VAL A 11 25.39 3.14 4.03
C VAL A 11 24.45 2.49 5.04
N LEU A 12 23.29 2.00 4.59
CA LEU A 12 22.40 1.21 5.44
C LEU A 12 22.97 -0.17 5.79
N LEU A 13 23.76 -0.78 4.89
CA LEU A 13 24.47 -2.05 5.13
C LEU A 13 25.70 -1.94 6.04
N THR A 14 26.17 -0.73 6.35
CA THR A 14 27.19 -0.51 7.40
C THR A 14 26.59 -0.42 8.80
N SER A 15 25.25 -0.41 8.93
CA SER A 15 24.59 -0.50 10.24
C SER A 15 24.58 -1.94 10.76
N PRO A 16 24.74 -2.18 12.08
CA PRO A 16 24.74 -3.53 12.67
C PRO A 16 23.34 -4.16 12.78
N LEU A 17 22.31 -3.55 12.16
CA LEU A 17 20.92 -3.93 12.33
C LEU A 17 20.48 -5.00 11.32
N PRO A 18 19.54 -5.90 11.71
CA PRO A 18 19.03 -6.92 10.81
C PRO A 18 18.26 -6.29 9.64
N ARG A 19 18.43 -6.88 8.45
CA ARG A 19 17.89 -6.38 7.17
C ARG A 19 16.37 -6.16 7.20
N ALA A 20 15.66 -7.08 7.86
CA ALA A 20 14.21 -7.01 8.03
C ALA A 20 13.80 -5.75 8.80
N PHE A 21 14.57 -5.34 9.81
CA PHE A 21 14.31 -4.14 10.58
C PHE A 21 14.42 -2.87 9.71
N LEU A 22 15.44 -2.79 8.85
CA LEU A 22 15.61 -1.63 7.95
C LEU A 22 14.46 -1.52 6.94
N LEU A 23 14.01 -2.65 6.37
CA LEU A 23 12.89 -2.66 5.44
C LEU A 23 11.57 -2.29 6.13
N VAL A 24 11.30 -2.85 7.31
CA VAL A 24 10.10 -2.54 8.08
C VAL A 24 10.09 -1.08 8.53
N ALA A 25 11.22 -0.56 9.04
CA ALA A 25 11.35 0.84 9.42
C ALA A 25 11.10 1.77 8.23
N LYS A 26 11.58 1.40 7.04
CA LYS A 26 11.30 2.14 5.81
C LYS A 26 9.83 2.11 5.41
N LEU A 27 9.18 0.94 5.46
CA LEU A 27 7.75 0.81 5.19
C LEU A 27 6.92 1.66 6.16
N LEU A 28 7.31 1.69 7.42
CA LEU A 28 6.65 2.48 8.45
C LEU A 28 6.86 3.98 8.21
N ALA A 29 8.06 4.40 7.84
CA ALA A 29 8.35 5.78 7.46
C ALA A 29 7.50 6.23 6.24
N THR A 30 7.42 5.41 5.19
CA THR A 30 6.58 5.73 4.02
C THR A 30 5.09 5.76 4.38
N ALA A 31 4.64 4.89 5.27
CA ALA A 31 3.26 4.86 5.74
C ALA A 31 2.89 6.08 6.59
N LEU A 32 3.81 6.58 7.43
CA LEU A 32 3.58 7.81 8.21
C LEU A 32 3.50 9.05 7.32
N ILE A 33 4.36 9.14 6.29
CA ILE A 33 4.32 10.25 5.33
C ILE A 33 3.00 10.23 4.55
N SER A 34 2.55 9.06 4.09
CA SER A 34 1.28 8.96 3.37
C SER A 34 0.09 9.24 4.28
N LEU A 35 0.15 8.87 5.57
CA LEU A 35 -0.89 9.21 6.55
C LEU A 35 -1.09 10.73 6.66
N LEU A 36 0.01 11.49 6.71
CA LEU A 36 -0.05 12.95 6.72
C LEU A 36 -0.71 13.50 5.44
N GLN A 37 -0.39 12.93 4.27
CA GLN A 37 -1.01 13.30 3.01
C GLN A 37 -2.51 12.99 2.98
N VAL A 38 -2.93 11.83 3.51
CA VAL A 38 -4.34 11.45 3.58
C VAL A 38 -5.11 12.41 4.49
N TYR A 39 -4.59 12.77 5.65
CA TYR A 39 -5.24 13.73 6.54
C TYR A 39 -5.33 15.13 5.92
N ALA A 40 -4.34 15.55 5.14
CA ALA A 40 -4.43 16.79 4.36
C ALA A 40 -5.61 16.74 3.36
N PHE A 41 -5.80 15.62 2.66
CA PHE A 41 -6.95 15.44 1.77
C PHE A 41 -8.30 15.39 2.51
N ILE A 42 -8.36 14.76 3.68
CA ILE A 42 -9.57 14.75 4.53
C ILE A 42 -9.89 16.18 4.97
N ALA A 43 -8.90 16.98 5.37
CA ALA A 43 -9.10 18.37 5.75
C ALA A 43 -9.67 19.20 4.59
N ILE A 44 -9.16 19.00 3.35
CA ILE A 44 -9.71 19.64 2.16
C ILE A 44 -11.15 19.18 1.90
N ALA A 45 -11.42 17.87 1.96
CA ALA A 45 -12.76 17.32 1.75
C ALA A 45 -13.78 17.89 2.76
N TRP A 46 -13.33 18.14 3.99
CA TRP A 46 -14.14 18.75 5.04
C TRP A 46 -14.60 20.17 4.66
N VAL A 47 -13.72 20.97 4.05
CA VAL A 47 -14.03 22.31 3.53
C VAL A 47 -15.08 22.25 2.41
N TYR A 48 -15.06 21.19 1.60
CA TYR A 48 -16.04 20.96 0.53
C TYR A 48 -17.37 20.33 1.00
N GLY A 49 -17.58 20.17 2.31
CA GLY A 49 -18.84 19.67 2.87
C GLY A 49 -18.94 18.15 3.02
N VAL A 50 -17.87 17.39 2.74
CA VAL A 50 -17.80 15.96 3.07
C VAL A 50 -17.28 15.82 4.50
N GLN A 51 -18.20 15.76 5.45
CA GLN A 51 -17.89 15.82 6.87
C GLN A 51 -18.13 14.44 7.54
N PRO A 52 -17.16 13.52 7.47
CA PRO A 52 -17.22 12.34 8.32
C PRO A 52 -17.26 12.77 9.80
N PRO A 53 -17.82 11.94 10.70
CA PRO A 53 -17.78 12.21 12.12
C PRO A 53 -16.35 12.55 12.57
N ALA A 54 -16.18 13.62 13.36
CA ALA A 54 -14.84 14.05 13.82
C ALA A 54 -14.11 12.92 14.55
N TRP A 55 -14.85 12.08 15.29
CA TRP A 55 -14.31 10.89 15.93
C TRP A 55 -13.93 9.78 14.94
N GLY A 56 -14.62 9.69 13.81
CA GLY A 56 -14.33 8.76 12.72
C GLY A 56 -12.99 9.05 12.05
N VAL A 57 -12.59 10.32 11.96
CA VAL A 57 -11.26 10.73 11.45
C VAL A 57 -10.13 10.18 12.33
N LEU A 58 -10.32 10.18 13.65
CA LEU A 58 -9.38 9.61 14.61
C LEU A 58 -9.43 8.07 14.61
N ALA A 59 -10.64 7.51 14.59
CA ALA A 59 -10.86 6.05 14.57
C ALA A 59 -10.36 5.38 13.28
N ALA A 60 -10.29 6.12 12.17
CA ALA A 60 -9.75 5.65 10.91
C ALA A 60 -8.21 5.53 10.91
N LEU A 61 -7.50 6.14 11.87
CA LEU A 61 -6.03 6.13 11.94
C LEU A 61 -5.41 4.71 11.83
N PRO A 62 -5.81 3.72 12.65
CA PRO A 62 -5.27 2.35 12.52
C PRO A 62 -5.58 1.70 11.17
N ALA A 63 -6.77 1.95 10.61
CA ALA A 63 -7.15 1.44 9.30
C ALA A 63 -6.30 2.08 8.18
N LEU A 64 -6.11 3.39 8.23
CA LEU A 64 -5.29 4.15 7.30
C LEU A 64 -3.82 3.71 7.37
N LEU A 65 -3.29 3.51 8.57
CA LEU A 65 -1.93 3.02 8.77
C LEU A 65 -1.77 1.62 8.17
N LEU A 66 -2.73 0.72 8.40
CA LEU A 66 -2.69 -0.63 7.86
C LEU A 66 -2.73 -0.62 6.32
N VAL A 67 -3.60 0.19 5.72
CA VAL A 67 -3.69 0.35 4.26
C VAL A 67 -2.41 0.98 3.70
N ALA A 68 -1.86 1.98 4.36
CA ALA A 68 -0.60 2.60 3.97
C ALA A 68 0.56 1.61 3.98
N LEU A 69 0.61 0.73 4.99
CA LEU A 69 1.59 -0.36 5.06
C LEU A 69 1.37 -1.40 3.96
N LEU A 70 0.12 -1.79 3.69
CA LEU A 70 -0.23 -2.72 2.61
C LEU A 70 0.30 -2.24 1.26
N LEU A 71 -0.02 -0.99 0.89
CA LEU A 71 0.39 -0.40 -0.37
C LEU A 71 1.91 -0.16 -0.44
N SER A 72 2.53 0.21 0.68
CA SER A 72 3.98 0.35 0.77
C SER A 72 4.69 -0.99 0.55
N ALA A 73 4.17 -2.07 1.16
CA ALA A 73 4.70 -3.43 1.00
C ALA A 73 4.55 -3.94 -0.43
N LEU A 74 3.40 -3.67 -1.07
CA LEU A 74 3.17 -3.97 -2.49
C LEU A 74 4.18 -3.23 -3.37
N GLY A 75 4.36 -1.92 -3.18
CA GLY A 75 5.32 -1.12 -3.93
C GLY A 75 6.76 -1.58 -3.73
N LEU A 76 7.12 -1.98 -2.51
CA LEU A 76 8.43 -2.55 -2.20
C LEU A 76 8.65 -3.88 -2.92
N LEU A 77 7.67 -4.78 -2.89
CA LEU A 77 7.72 -6.08 -3.58
C LEU A 77 7.90 -5.89 -5.09
N LEU A 78 7.12 -5.01 -5.72
CA LEU A 78 7.26 -4.69 -7.14
C LEU A 78 8.63 -4.08 -7.45
N SER A 79 9.16 -3.26 -6.54
CA SER A 79 10.49 -2.65 -6.69
C SER A 79 11.65 -3.66 -6.64
N ASN A 80 11.42 -4.89 -6.16
CA ASN A 80 12.44 -5.94 -6.15
C ASN A 80 12.65 -6.54 -7.54
N GLY A 81 11.63 -6.54 -8.40
CA GLY A 81 11.71 -7.10 -9.76
C GLY A 81 12.23 -6.12 -10.83
N ILE A 82 12.23 -4.81 -10.56
CA ILE A 82 12.45 -3.77 -11.57
C ILE A 82 13.82 -3.11 -11.41
N ARG A 83 14.60 -3.06 -12.50
CA ARG A 83 16.00 -2.60 -12.52
C ARG A 83 16.20 -1.11 -12.77
N GLN A 84 15.28 -0.44 -13.45
CA GLN A 84 15.40 0.98 -13.84
C GLN A 84 14.27 1.81 -13.23
N LEU A 85 14.58 3.01 -12.73
CA LEU A 85 13.61 3.95 -12.15
C LEU A 85 12.48 4.33 -13.13
N GLU A 86 12.83 4.51 -14.41
CA GLU A 86 11.91 4.88 -15.49
C GLU A 86 10.84 3.81 -15.70
N ASN A 87 11.26 2.54 -15.69
CA ASN A 87 10.33 1.39 -15.79
C ASN A 87 9.54 1.18 -14.50
N PHE A 88 10.06 1.61 -13.34
CA PHE A 88 9.38 1.46 -12.06
C PHE A 88 8.12 2.33 -11.99
N ALA A 89 8.22 3.60 -12.34
CA ALA A 89 7.06 4.50 -12.34
C ALA A 89 5.98 4.03 -13.35
N GLY A 90 6.40 3.57 -14.53
CA GLY A 90 5.49 3.01 -15.54
C GLY A 90 4.75 1.76 -15.03
N VAL A 91 5.48 0.79 -14.47
CA VAL A 91 4.87 -0.46 -13.96
C VAL A 91 3.98 -0.18 -12.76
N MET A 92 4.39 0.70 -11.83
CA MET A 92 3.57 1.07 -10.68
C MET A 92 2.23 1.68 -11.13
N ASN A 93 2.24 2.58 -12.11
CA ASN A 93 1.01 3.15 -12.66
C ASN A 93 0.18 2.08 -13.37
N PHE A 94 0.80 1.22 -14.19
CA PHE A 94 0.11 0.14 -14.89
C PHE A 94 -0.54 -0.87 -13.94
N VAL A 95 -0.01 -1.04 -12.73
CA VAL A 95 -0.55 -1.96 -11.73
C VAL A 95 -1.60 -1.26 -10.85
N ILE A 96 -1.32 -0.02 -10.40
CA ILE A 96 -2.20 0.74 -9.53
C ILE A 96 -3.48 1.17 -10.25
N PHE A 97 -3.40 1.68 -11.49
CA PHE A 97 -4.59 2.19 -12.17
C PHE A 97 -5.65 1.10 -12.39
N PRO A 98 -5.35 -0.07 -13.01
CA PRO A 98 -6.34 -1.12 -13.17
C PRO A 98 -6.90 -1.62 -11.84
N MET A 99 -6.05 -1.77 -10.81
CA MET A 99 -6.55 -2.16 -9.48
C MET A 99 -7.45 -1.10 -8.85
N PHE A 100 -7.17 0.19 -9.07
CA PHE A 100 -8.02 1.27 -8.58
C PHE A 100 -9.37 1.31 -9.30
N PHE A 101 -9.39 1.08 -10.61
CA PHE A 101 -10.62 0.98 -11.41
C PHE A 101 -11.44 -0.26 -11.07
N LEU A 102 -10.79 -1.38 -10.77
CA LEU A 102 -11.40 -2.64 -10.34
C LEU A 102 -11.64 -2.70 -8.82
N SER A 103 -11.86 -1.55 -8.17
CA SER A 103 -12.05 -1.45 -6.72
C SER A 103 -13.32 -0.67 -6.37
N SER A 104 -13.80 -0.88 -5.15
CA SER A 104 -14.95 -0.17 -4.56
C SER A 104 -14.72 1.31 -4.26
N ALA A 105 -13.59 1.88 -4.70
CA ALA A 105 -13.28 3.31 -4.61
C ALA A 105 -14.16 4.15 -5.54
N LEU A 106 -14.29 3.74 -6.80
CA LEU A 106 -15.05 4.48 -7.82
C LEU A 106 -16.51 4.04 -7.88
N TYR A 107 -16.74 2.73 -7.88
CA TYR A 107 -18.06 2.15 -7.97
C TYR A 107 -18.28 1.20 -6.81
N PRO A 108 -19.37 1.36 -6.04
CA PRO A 108 -19.63 0.43 -4.96
C PRO A 108 -19.91 -0.99 -5.52
N LEU A 109 -19.52 -2.02 -4.77
CA LEU A 109 -19.59 -3.42 -5.19
C LEU A 109 -20.97 -3.85 -5.68
N TRP A 110 -22.05 -3.33 -5.08
CA TRP A 110 -23.43 -3.65 -5.47
C TRP A 110 -23.76 -3.16 -6.89
N LYS A 111 -23.31 -1.98 -7.30
CA LYS A 111 -23.49 -1.48 -8.69
C LYS A 111 -22.68 -2.28 -9.70
N MET A 112 -21.50 -2.75 -9.32
CA MET A 112 -20.70 -3.61 -10.19
C MET A 112 -21.36 -4.97 -10.40
N ARG A 113 -22.00 -5.51 -9.35
CA ARG A 113 -22.78 -6.74 -9.43
C ARG A 113 -23.99 -6.62 -10.36
N GLU A 114 -24.69 -5.49 -10.32
CA GLU A 114 -25.78 -5.18 -11.25
C GLU A 114 -25.32 -5.18 -12.73
N SER A 115 -24.04 -4.82 -12.98
CA SER A 115 -23.49 -4.80 -14.32
C SER A 115 -23.04 -6.19 -14.81
N SER A 116 -22.32 -6.95 -13.96
CA SER A 116 -21.87 -8.31 -14.29
C SER A 116 -21.36 -9.05 -13.05
N GLU A 117 -21.81 -10.30 -12.84
CA GLU A 117 -21.35 -11.15 -11.74
C GLU A 117 -19.83 -11.45 -11.85
N TRP A 118 -19.29 -11.57 -13.07
CA TRP A 118 -17.84 -11.76 -13.27
C TRP A 118 -17.03 -10.56 -12.81
N LEU A 119 -17.52 -9.35 -13.07
CA LEU A 119 -16.86 -8.11 -12.64
C LEU A 119 -16.91 -7.97 -11.12
N TYR A 120 -18.02 -8.37 -10.49
CA TYR A 120 -18.14 -8.42 -9.04
C TYR A 120 -17.07 -9.31 -8.43
N TRP A 121 -16.88 -10.54 -8.91
CA TRP A 121 -15.85 -11.44 -8.37
C TRP A 121 -14.44 -10.86 -8.56
N LEU A 122 -14.14 -10.28 -9.72
CA LEU A 122 -12.84 -9.67 -9.97
C LEU A 122 -12.54 -8.52 -8.99
N CYS A 123 -13.54 -7.70 -8.70
CA CYS A 123 -13.41 -6.61 -7.73
C CYS A 123 -13.40 -7.13 -6.28
N ALA A 124 -14.13 -8.21 -5.97
CA ALA A 124 -14.16 -8.81 -4.65
C ALA A 124 -12.81 -9.43 -4.24
N PHE A 125 -12.07 -10.01 -5.18
CA PHE A 125 -10.72 -10.54 -4.91
C PHE A 125 -9.64 -9.45 -4.89
N ASN A 126 -9.97 -8.22 -5.28
CA ASN A 126 -8.98 -7.15 -5.35
C ASN A 126 -8.65 -6.62 -3.94
N PRO A 127 -7.37 -6.63 -3.51
CA PRO A 127 -6.97 -6.13 -2.20
C PRO A 127 -7.28 -4.64 -1.99
N PHE A 128 -7.35 -3.85 -3.07
CA PHE A 128 -7.76 -2.44 -3.00
C PHE A 128 -9.21 -2.29 -2.54
N THR A 129 -10.10 -3.23 -2.89
CA THR A 129 -11.50 -3.19 -2.48
C THR A 129 -11.62 -3.30 -0.96
N HIS A 130 -10.92 -4.27 -0.36
CA HIS A 130 -10.91 -4.43 1.10
C HIS A 130 -10.27 -3.23 1.80
N ALA A 131 -9.19 -2.67 1.24
CA ALA A 131 -8.56 -1.48 1.78
C ALA A 131 -9.53 -0.28 1.82
N VAL A 132 -10.27 -0.05 0.74
CA VAL A 132 -11.25 1.04 0.64
C VAL A 132 -12.43 0.79 1.58
N GLU A 133 -12.99 -0.42 1.61
CA GLU A 133 -14.08 -0.75 2.53
C GLU A 133 -13.66 -0.61 3.99
N LEU A 134 -12.44 -0.99 4.35
CA LEU A 134 -11.94 -0.85 5.71
C LEU A 134 -11.88 0.62 6.14
N VAL A 135 -11.32 1.49 5.29
CA VAL A 135 -11.24 2.93 5.57
C VAL A 135 -12.62 3.56 5.60
N ARG A 136 -13.49 3.21 4.65
CA ARG A 136 -14.87 3.69 4.59
C ARG A 136 -15.62 3.34 5.87
N ASN A 137 -15.61 2.09 6.31
CA ASN A 137 -16.30 1.69 7.53
C ASN A 137 -15.69 2.36 8.78
N ALA A 138 -14.35 2.45 8.85
CA ALA A 138 -13.67 3.07 9.99
C ALA A 138 -14.01 4.56 10.16
N LEU A 139 -14.18 5.29 9.05
CA LEU A 139 -14.63 6.69 9.07
C LEU A 139 -16.04 6.86 9.66
N TYR A 140 -16.88 5.83 9.60
CA TYR A 140 -18.23 5.82 10.19
C TYR A 140 -18.29 5.07 11.52
N LEU A 141 -17.15 4.85 12.19
CA LEU A 141 -17.05 4.14 13.48
C LEU A 141 -17.50 2.68 13.43
N CYS A 142 -17.58 2.10 12.24
CA CYS A 142 -17.90 0.69 12.02
C CYS A 142 -16.62 -0.10 11.73
N LEU A 143 -16.46 -1.25 12.37
CA LEU A 143 -15.34 -2.16 12.07
C LEU A 143 -15.82 -3.27 11.15
N HIS A 144 -15.25 -3.31 9.95
CA HIS A 144 -15.47 -4.39 9.01
C HIS A 144 -14.39 -5.46 9.21
N THR A 145 -14.68 -6.44 10.05
CA THR A 145 -13.71 -7.45 10.52
C THR A 145 -13.09 -8.25 9.38
N GLU A 146 -13.85 -8.60 8.34
CA GLU A 146 -13.33 -9.36 7.19
C GLU A 146 -12.26 -8.58 6.43
N ALA A 147 -12.55 -7.33 6.06
CA ALA A 147 -11.63 -6.42 5.41
C ALA A 147 -10.38 -6.17 6.28
N LEU A 148 -10.55 -6.04 7.60
CA LEU A 148 -9.43 -5.91 8.54
C LEU A 148 -8.50 -7.14 8.48
N LEU A 149 -9.07 -8.34 8.58
CA LEU A 149 -8.31 -9.60 8.56
C LEU A 149 -7.59 -9.80 7.22
N ILE A 150 -8.28 -9.50 6.11
CA ILE A 150 -7.71 -9.63 4.75
C ILE A 150 -6.57 -8.62 4.57
N CYS A 151 -6.78 -7.35 4.93
CA CYS A 151 -5.73 -6.33 4.83
C CYS A 151 -4.54 -6.63 5.75
N ALA A 152 -4.77 -7.13 6.97
CA ALA A 152 -3.70 -7.51 7.89
C ALA A 152 -2.91 -8.72 7.38
N GLY A 153 -3.62 -9.76 6.93
CA GLY A 153 -3.01 -10.96 6.37
C GLY A 153 -2.20 -10.67 5.12
N LEU A 154 -2.72 -9.85 4.21
CA LEU A 154 -2.01 -9.44 3.00
C LEU A 154 -0.82 -8.53 3.30
N THR A 155 -0.94 -7.60 4.24
CA THR A 155 0.19 -6.75 4.66
C THR A 155 1.34 -7.61 5.18
N LEU A 156 1.04 -8.58 6.05
CA LEU A 156 2.03 -9.51 6.59
C LEU A 156 2.65 -10.36 5.47
N LEU A 157 1.82 -10.95 4.61
CA LEU A 157 2.27 -11.79 3.51
C LEU A 157 3.15 -11.02 2.52
N LEU A 158 2.72 -9.84 2.07
CA LEU A 158 3.48 -8.99 1.16
C LEU A 158 4.77 -8.48 1.80
N THR A 159 4.75 -8.15 3.09
CA THR A 159 5.96 -7.74 3.81
C THR A 159 6.95 -8.91 3.92
N MET A 160 6.48 -10.11 4.27
CA MET A 160 7.33 -11.30 4.32
C MET A 160 7.90 -11.67 2.96
N LEU A 161 7.07 -11.63 1.90
CA LEU A 161 7.53 -11.86 0.53
C LEU A 161 8.52 -10.77 0.08
N ALA A 162 8.27 -9.50 0.42
CA ALA A 162 9.17 -8.41 0.07
C ALA A 162 10.52 -8.59 0.77
N VAL A 163 10.55 -8.98 2.05
CA VAL A 163 11.79 -9.26 2.79
C VAL A 163 12.49 -10.51 2.25
N ALA A 164 11.77 -11.58 1.94
CA ALA A 164 12.34 -12.83 1.41
C ALA A 164 12.91 -12.67 0.00
N THR A 165 12.21 -11.96 -0.88
CA THR A 165 12.65 -11.68 -2.26
C THR A 165 13.72 -10.59 -2.33
N PHE A 166 13.92 -9.82 -1.25
CA PHE A 166 14.96 -8.82 -1.17
C PHE A 166 16.34 -9.46 -1.02
N ASN A 167 16.95 -9.84 -2.14
CA ASN A 167 18.33 -10.34 -2.18
C ASN A 167 19.30 -9.22 -2.60
N PRO A 168 20.16 -8.71 -1.69
CA PRO A 168 21.17 -7.68 -2.02
C PRO A 168 22.35 -8.22 -2.84
N GLN A 169 22.57 -9.54 -2.89
CA GLN A 169 23.77 -10.14 -3.47
C GLN A 169 23.85 -9.96 -5.00
N HIS A 170 22.72 -9.87 -5.70
CA HIS A 170 22.72 -9.60 -7.14
C HIS A 170 22.97 -8.14 -7.52
N ALA A 171 22.87 -7.19 -6.58
CA ALA A 171 23.21 -5.79 -6.82
C ALA A 171 24.72 -5.53 -6.66
N ALA A 172 25.42 -6.34 -5.86
CA ALA A 172 26.86 -6.20 -5.62
C ALA A 172 27.74 -6.98 -6.62
N LEU A 173 27.30 -8.16 -7.09
CA LEU A 173 28.12 -9.07 -7.90
C LEU A 173 28.13 -8.81 -9.41
N ARG A 174 27.39 -7.81 -9.92
CA ARG A 174 27.23 -7.60 -11.37
C ARG A 174 27.92 -6.37 -11.96
N LYS A 175 28.77 -5.70 -11.16
CA LYS A 175 29.71 -4.65 -11.63
C LYS A 175 31.14 -5.17 -11.88
N VAL A 176 31.34 -6.49 -11.90
CA VAL A 176 32.57 -7.11 -12.39
C VAL A 176 32.18 -7.94 -13.61
N GLY A 177 32.26 -7.31 -14.78
CA GLY A 177 31.88 -7.84 -16.08
C GLY A 177 31.89 -6.73 -17.09
#